data_AF-A0A5T8WQ22-F1
#
_entry.id   AF-A0A5T8WQ22-F1
#
_cell.length_a   1.000
_cell.length_b   1.000
_cell.length_c   1.000
_cell.angle_alpha   90.00
_cell.angle_beta   90.00
_cell.angle_gamma   90.00
#
_symmetry.space_group_name_H-M   'P 1'
#
loop_
_entity.id
_entity.type
_entity.pdbx_description
1 polymer ?
#
loop_
_entity_poly.entity_id
_entity_poly.type
_entity_poly.pdbx_seq_one_letter_code
_entity_poly.pdbx_strand_id
1 'polypeptide(L)'
;NFKTISRDEANTSEGSWLTVITGKRPMGQFSVDSLYSPVLHSLLELPNIGCKIFPKEDNSFLYIIVVYRKDCAQGEQYADRFIELYNKKRELMCDMSNESNELKTIKSELVVAREMGTILSYLPEEIDNYISKMNLLFLKKTN
;
A
#
# COMPACT_ATOMS: atom_id res chain seq x y z
N ASN A 1 -13.73 14.77 7.87
CA ASN A 1 -12.40 14.83 7.24
C ASN A 1 -11.46 13.91 7.99
N PHE A 2 -10.86 12.95 7.28
CA PHE A 2 -9.81 12.11 7.87
C PHE A 2 -8.59 12.96 8.17
N LYS A 3 -7.89 12.63 9.25
CA LYS A 3 -6.58 13.20 9.56
C LYS A 3 -5.52 12.28 8.95
N THR A 4 -4.37 12.84 8.61
CA THR A 4 -3.18 12.05 8.33
C THR A 4 -2.75 11.31 9.59
N ILE A 5 -2.23 10.10 9.41
CA ILE A 5 -1.67 9.26 10.47
C ILE A 5 -0.15 9.21 10.33
N SER A 6 0.55 8.89 11.42
CA SER A 6 1.96 8.51 11.28
C SER A 6 2.05 7.15 10.59
N ARG A 7 3.05 6.99 9.72
CA ARG A 7 3.42 5.70 9.09
C ARG A 7 3.57 4.61 10.13
N ASP A 8 4.12 4.94 11.31
CA ASP A 8 4.38 3.95 12.36
C ASP A 8 3.10 3.36 12.97
N GLU A 9 1.94 4.01 12.82
CA GLU A 9 0.64 3.45 13.20
C GLU A 9 0.18 2.32 12.27
N ALA A 10 0.78 2.19 11.09
CA ALA A 10 0.41 1.25 10.04
C ALA A 10 1.62 0.44 9.50
N ASN A 11 2.67 0.28 10.30
CA ASN A 11 3.87 -0.47 9.92
C ASN A 11 3.76 -1.99 10.20
N THR A 12 2.64 -2.45 10.76
CA THR A 12 2.30 -3.86 10.98
C THR A 12 0.99 -4.22 10.29
N SER A 13 0.76 -5.50 10.02
CA SER A 13 -0.54 -5.95 9.48
C SER A 13 -1.71 -5.53 10.35
N GLU A 14 -1.58 -5.64 11.68
CA GLU A 14 -2.60 -5.17 12.64
C GLU A 14 -2.84 -3.67 12.54
N GLY A 15 -1.79 -2.84 12.61
CA GLY A 15 -1.92 -1.40 12.47
C GLY A 15 -2.57 -1.00 11.15
N SER A 16 -2.25 -1.71 10.07
CA SER A 16 -2.79 -1.46 8.74
C SER A 16 -4.32 -1.50 8.67
N TRP A 17 -4.96 -2.54 9.24
CA TRP A 17 -6.42 -2.63 9.26
C TRP A 17 -7.04 -1.94 10.48
N LEU A 18 -6.36 -1.89 11.63
CA LEU A 18 -6.89 -1.27 12.85
C LEU A 18 -7.16 0.23 12.65
N THR A 19 -6.23 0.92 12.00
CA THR A 19 -6.37 2.35 11.65
C THR A 19 -7.56 2.63 10.71
N VAL A 20 -7.99 1.64 9.93
CA VAL A 20 -9.17 1.73 9.05
C VAL A 20 -10.46 1.50 9.82
N ILE A 21 -10.56 0.39 10.57
CA ILE A 21 -11.80 0.05 11.29
C ILE A 21 -12.09 1.02 12.44
N THR A 22 -11.06 1.64 13.03
CA THR A 22 -11.21 2.71 14.03
C THR A 22 -11.52 4.08 13.41
N GLY A 23 -11.57 4.17 12.08
CA GLY A 23 -11.94 5.37 11.36
C GLY A 23 -10.89 6.48 11.33
N LYS A 24 -9.62 6.18 11.64
CA LYS A 24 -8.53 7.17 11.53
C LYS A 24 -8.24 7.53 10.07
N ARG A 25 -8.33 6.55 9.16
CA ARG A 25 -8.11 6.72 7.71
C ARG A 25 -9.11 5.90 6.87
N PRO A 26 -9.30 6.22 5.59
CA PRO A 26 -10.31 5.56 4.75
C PRO A 26 -9.88 4.21 4.18
N MET A 27 -8.58 3.94 4.04
CA MET A 27 -8.03 2.75 3.39
C MET A 27 -6.67 2.37 3.99
N GLY A 28 -6.38 1.07 4.01
CA GLY A 28 -5.09 0.50 4.39
C GLY A 28 -4.81 -0.78 3.61
N GLN A 29 -3.57 -1.24 3.62
CA GLN A 29 -3.17 -2.48 2.95
C GLN A 29 -2.28 -3.34 3.85
N PHE A 30 -2.48 -4.65 3.75
CA PHE A 30 -1.62 -5.68 4.33
C PHE A 30 -1.63 -6.93 3.43
N SER A 31 -0.94 -7.98 3.84
CA SER A 31 -0.96 -9.26 3.14
C SER A 31 -1.22 -10.42 4.09
N VAL A 32 -1.81 -11.49 3.57
CA VAL A 32 -2.00 -12.77 4.26
C VAL A 32 -1.37 -13.88 3.42
N ASP A 33 -0.92 -14.94 4.07
CA ASP A 33 -0.37 -16.16 3.45
C ASP A 33 -1.44 -17.22 3.12
N SER A 34 -2.67 -17.00 3.60
CA SER A 34 -3.81 -17.87 3.39
C SER A 34 -5.10 -17.06 3.33
N LEU A 35 -5.96 -17.39 2.37
CA LEU A 35 -7.31 -16.83 2.28
C LEU A 35 -8.21 -17.26 3.46
N TYR A 36 -7.82 -18.27 4.23
CA TYR A 36 -8.49 -18.70 5.47
C TYR A 36 -8.03 -17.92 6.70
N SER A 37 -7.31 -16.81 6.54
CA SER A 37 -6.86 -15.98 7.67
C SER A 37 -8.07 -15.56 8.53
N PRO A 38 -8.09 -15.89 9.84
CA PRO A 38 -9.19 -15.51 10.72
C PRO A 38 -9.42 -14.00 10.75
N VAL A 39 -8.33 -13.22 10.72
CA VAL A 39 -8.39 -11.76 10.68
C VAL A 39 -9.09 -11.26 9.41
N LEU A 40 -8.78 -11.84 8.24
CA LEU A 40 -9.44 -11.47 6.99
C LEU A 40 -10.95 -11.75 7.06
N HIS A 41 -11.34 -12.91 7.56
CA HIS A 41 -12.75 -13.27 7.70
C HIS A 41 -13.47 -12.35 8.69
N SER A 42 -12.87 -12.04 9.85
CA SER A 42 -13.44 -11.09 10.80
C SER A 42 -13.61 -9.69 10.21
N LEU A 43 -12.67 -9.22 9.39
CA LEU A 43 -12.80 -7.92 8.71
C LEU A 43 -13.95 -7.90 7.69
N LEU A 44 -14.20 -9.02 6.98
CA LEU A 44 -15.28 -9.14 6.01
C LEU A 44 -16.68 -9.13 6.67
N GLU A 45 -16.77 -9.52 7.94
CA GLU A 45 -18.02 -9.52 8.71
C GLU A 45 -18.36 -8.13 9.29
N LEU A 46 -17.41 -7.20 9.34
CA LEU A 46 -17.64 -5.87 9.88
C LEU A 46 -18.56 -5.03 8.97
N PRO A 47 -19.56 -4.34 9.55
CA PRO A 47 -20.40 -3.42 8.78
C PRO A 47 -19.55 -2.28 8.22
N ASN A 48 -19.87 -1.85 7.00
CA ASN A 48 -19.19 -0.75 6.31
C ASN A 48 -17.69 -0.94 6.07
N ILE A 49 -17.15 -2.17 6.19
CA ILE A 49 -15.78 -2.50 5.78
C ILE A 49 -15.83 -3.30 4.48
N GLY A 50 -14.93 -2.96 3.56
CA GLY A 50 -14.68 -3.67 2.33
C GLY A 50 -13.24 -4.15 2.24
N CYS A 51 -13.03 -5.25 1.52
CA CYS A 51 -11.72 -5.77 1.20
C CYS A 51 -11.64 -6.04 -0.31
N LYS A 52 -10.62 -5.52 -1.00
CA LYS A 52 -10.21 -6.00 -2.33
C LYS A 52 -9.04 -6.95 -2.14
N ILE A 53 -9.11 -8.11 -2.77
CA ILE A 53 -8.20 -9.24 -2.54
C ILE A 53 -7.63 -9.69 -3.89
N PHE A 54 -6.31 -9.79 -4.00
CA PHE A 54 -5.66 -10.28 -5.21
C PHE A 54 -4.33 -10.97 -4.88
N PRO A 55 -3.91 -11.97 -5.66
CA PRO A 55 -2.63 -12.64 -5.45
C PRO A 55 -1.47 -11.67 -5.69
N LYS A 56 -0.41 -11.78 -4.87
CA LYS A 56 0.82 -11.04 -5.08
C LYS A 56 1.58 -11.61 -6.27
N GLU A 57 2.09 -10.76 -7.17
CA GLU A 57 2.96 -11.21 -8.26
C GLU A 57 4.18 -11.96 -7.74
N ASP A 58 4.60 -12.97 -8.49
CA ASP A 58 5.78 -13.78 -8.21
C ASP A 58 5.78 -14.46 -6.83
N ASN A 59 4.60 -14.60 -6.21
CA ASN A 59 4.43 -15.32 -4.94
C ASN A 59 3.19 -16.22 -4.97
N SER A 60 3.40 -17.53 -4.81
CA SER A 60 2.32 -18.53 -4.85
C SER A 60 1.44 -18.59 -3.60
N PHE A 61 1.78 -17.85 -2.55
CA PHE A 61 1.15 -17.97 -1.22
C PHE A 61 0.56 -16.65 -0.71
N LEU A 62 1.18 -15.51 -1.03
CA LEU A 62 0.78 -14.21 -0.51
C LEU A 62 -0.38 -13.60 -1.31
N TYR A 63 -1.38 -13.13 -0.58
CA TYR A 63 -2.49 -12.34 -1.08
C TYR A 63 -2.39 -10.92 -0.53
N ILE A 64 -2.53 -9.93 -1.40
CA ILE A 64 -2.65 -8.52 -1.03
C ILE A 64 -4.10 -8.25 -0.65
N ILE A 65 -4.28 -7.66 0.54
CA ILE A 65 -5.58 -7.26 1.08
C ILE A 65 -5.60 -5.75 1.19
N VAL A 66 -6.49 -5.12 0.43
CA VAL A 66 -6.77 -3.68 0.52
C VAL A 66 -8.07 -3.51 1.28
N VAL A 67 -7.97 -3.10 2.55
CA VAL A 67 -9.12 -2.90 3.45
C VAL A 67 -9.52 -1.42 3.43
N TYR A 68 -10.82 -1.15 3.33
CA TYR A 68 -11.32 0.22 3.20
C TYR A 68 -12.71 0.37 3.82
N ARG A 69 -13.06 1.64 4.08
CA ARG A 69 -14.38 2.03 4.58
C ARG A 69 -15.37 2.24 3.43
N LYS A 70 -16.52 1.55 3.46
CA LYS A 70 -17.61 1.68 2.48
C LYS A 70 -18.52 2.88 2.76
N ASP A 71 -18.49 3.42 3.97
CA ASP A 71 -19.32 4.54 4.41
C ASP A 71 -18.68 5.91 4.16
N CYS A 72 -17.61 5.97 3.35
CA CYS A 72 -17.06 7.21 2.83
C CYS A 72 -16.63 7.07 1.37
N ALA A 73 -16.79 8.13 0.58
CA ALA A 73 -16.42 8.14 -0.83
C ALA A 73 -14.91 7.86 -1.04
N GLN A 74 -14.05 8.35 -0.13
CA GLN A 74 -12.61 8.12 -0.23
C GLN A 74 -12.21 6.66 -0.09
N GLY A 75 -12.97 5.82 0.63
CA GLY A 75 -12.53 4.46 0.95
C GLY A 75 -12.37 3.60 -0.30
N GLU A 76 -13.44 3.42 -1.07
CA GLU A 76 -13.36 2.63 -2.31
C GLU A 76 -12.50 3.32 -3.37
N GLN A 77 -12.60 4.64 -3.51
CA GLN A 77 -11.77 5.41 -4.45
C GLN A 77 -10.26 5.20 -4.19
N TYR A 78 -9.84 5.22 -2.92
CA TYR A 78 -8.42 5.02 -2.57
C TYR A 78 -8.03 3.55 -2.72
N ALA A 79 -8.94 2.61 -2.49
CA ALA A 79 -8.69 1.19 -2.71
C ALA A 79 -8.48 0.88 -4.20
N ASP A 80 -9.29 1.45 -5.09
CA ASP A 80 -9.11 1.32 -6.54
C ASP A 80 -7.80 2.00 -6.98
N ARG A 81 -7.52 3.19 -6.46
CA ARG A 81 -6.28 3.90 -6.77
C ARG A 81 -5.03 3.14 -6.31
N PHE A 82 -5.10 2.44 -5.18
CA PHE A 82 -4.02 1.56 -4.74
C PHE A 82 -3.72 0.49 -5.78
N ILE A 83 -4.75 -0.16 -6.33
CA ILE A 83 -4.59 -1.22 -7.34
C ILE A 83 -3.99 -0.65 -8.63
N GLU A 84 -4.41 0.53 -9.05
CA GLU A 84 -3.81 1.23 -10.21
C GLU A 84 -2.32 1.51 -10.02
N LEU A 85 -1.93 2.06 -8.87
CA LEU A 85 -0.53 2.34 -8.54
C LEU A 85 0.30 1.06 -8.42
N TYR A 86 -0.29 0.02 -7.85
CA TYR A 86 0.33 -1.30 -7.74
C TYR A 86 0.65 -1.89 -9.11
N ASN A 87 -0.33 -1.88 -10.02
CA ASN A 87 -0.16 -2.37 -11.39
C ASN A 87 0.84 -1.52 -12.17
N LYS A 88 0.78 -0.19 -12.04
CA LYS A 88 1.76 0.73 -12.65
C LYS A 88 3.19 0.43 -12.22
N LYS A 89 3.41 0.21 -10.91
CA LYS A 89 4.73 -0.16 -10.39
C LYS A 89 5.20 -1.48 -11.01
N ARG A 90 4.31 -2.49 -11.07
CA ARG A 90 4.60 -3.80 -11.66
C ARG A 90 4.98 -3.69 -13.14
N GLU A 91 4.21 -2.96 -13.94
CA GLU A 91 4.49 -2.72 -15.36
C GLU A 91 5.85 -2.07 -15.56
N LEU A 92 6.17 -1.03 -14.80
CA LEU A 92 7.49 -0.39 -14.83
C LEU A 92 8.64 -1.36 -14.51
N MET A 93 8.44 -2.27 -13.55
CA MET A 93 9.44 -3.30 -13.22
C MET A 93 9.62 -4.32 -14.35
N CYS A 94 8.56 -4.64 -15.11
CA CYS A 94 8.64 -5.51 -16.28
C CYS A 94 9.36 -4.82 -17.45
N ASP A 95 9.08 -3.55 -17.70
CA ASP A 95 9.70 -2.77 -18.79
C ASP A 95 11.22 -2.58 -18.57
N MET A 96 11.67 -2.56 -17.31
CA MET A 96 13.07 -2.47 -16.93
C MET A 96 13.74 -3.86 -16.79
N SER A 97 13.45 -4.80 -17.70
CA SER A 97 13.94 -6.19 -17.62
C SER A 97 15.47 -6.33 -17.63
N ASN A 98 16.17 -5.36 -18.24
CA ASN A 98 17.63 -5.36 -18.39
C ASN A 98 18.36 -4.70 -17.20
N GLU A 99 17.61 -4.08 -16.29
CA GLU A 99 18.16 -3.42 -15.09
C GLU A 99 18.28 -4.42 -13.94
N SER A 100 19.18 -4.15 -12.99
CA SER A 100 19.26 -4.97 -11.78
C SER A 100 17.94 -4.93 -10.99
N ASN A 101 17.61 -6.04 -10.32
CA ASN A 101 16.39 -6.13 -9.52
C ASN A 101 16.27 -5.02 -8.47
N GLU A 102 17.40 -4.60 -7.89
CA GLU A 102 17.44 -3.51 -6.92
C GLU A 102 17.12 -2.16 -7.58
N LEU A 103 17.75 -1.87 -8.72
CA LEU A 103 17.58 -0.58 -9.41
C LEU A 103 16.17 -0.41 -9.99
N LYS A 104 15.60 -1.47 -10.60
CA LYS A 104 14.22 -1.42 -11.09
C LYS A 104 13.20 -1.26 -9.95
N THR A 105 13.48 -1.84 -8.78
CA THR A 105 12.63 -1.67 -7.58
C THR A 105 12.65 -0.22 -7.11
N ILE A 106 13.83 0.41 -7.02
CA ILE A 106 13.96 1.81 -6.60
C ILE A 106 13.30 2.75 -7.61
N LYS A 107 13.59 2.58 -8.91
CA LYS A 107 13.04 3.43 -9.99
C LYS A 107 11.51 3.34 -10.04
N SER A 108 10.95 2.13 -10.02
CA SER A 108 9.49 1.94 -10.07
C SER A 108 8.78 2.44 -8.81
N GLU A 109 9.38 2.26 -7.63
CA GLU A 109 8.83 2.77 -6.36
C GLU A 109 8.78 4.31 -6.36
N LEU A 110 9.85 5.00 -6.78
CA LEU A 110 9.90 6.46 -6.83
C LEU A 110 8.77 7.08 -7.66
N VAL A 111 8.28 6.37 -8.69
CA VAL A 111 7.19 6.83 -9.55
C VAL A 111 5.84 6.83 -8.82
N VAL A 112 5.63 5.92 -7.87
CA VAL A 112 4.32 5.72 -7.23
C VAL A 112 4.28 6.11 -5.75
N ALA A 113 5.43 6.13 -5.07
CA ALA A 113 5.51 6.19 -3.61
C ALA A 113 4.84 7.42 -2.98
N ARG A 114 4.94 8.59 -3.62
CA ARG A 114 4.32 9.82 -3.10
C ARG A 114 2.80 9.71 -3.09
N GLU A 115 2.24 9.22 -4.19
CA GLU A 115 0.81 9.04 -4.31
C GLU A 115 0.32 7.89 -3.43
N MET A 116 1.10 6.81 -3.34
CA MET A 116 0.84 5.69 -2.44
C MET A 116 0.76 6.16 -0.98
N GLY A 117 1.71 6.97 -0.53
CA GLY A 117 1.69 7.55 0.82
C GLY A 117 0.50 8.47 1.07
N THR A 118 0.06 9.20 0.04
CA THR A 118 -1.10 10.09 0.11
C THR A 118 -2.40 9.30 0.29
N ILE A 119 -2.63 8.25 -0.50
CA ILE A 119 -3.85 7.42 -0.37
C ILE A 119 -3.83 6.57 0.91
N LEU A 120 -2.65 6.21 1.42
CA LEU A 120 -2.48 5.58 2.75
C LEU A 120 -2.64 6.56 3.92
N SER A 121 -2.85 7.85 3.61
CA SER A 121 -3.06 8.94 4.56
C SER A 121 -1.89 9.18 5.51
N TYR A 122 -0.66 9.01 5.06
CA TYR A 122 0.53 9.34 5.85
C TYR A 122 0.76 10.85 5.97
N LEU A 123 1.50 11.24 7.00
CA LEU A 123 1.92 12.63 7.19
C LEU A 123 2.76 13.11 5.99
N PRO A 124 2.50 14.31 5.43
CA PRO A 124 3.25 14.83 4.29
C PRO A 124 4.76 14.85 4.52
N GLU A 125 5.21 15.23 5.71
CA GLU A 125 6.62 15.24 6.10
C GLU A 125 7.27 13.84 6.11
N GLU A 126 6.51 12.80 6.46
CA GLU A 126 6.99 11.42 6.41
C GLU A 126 7.10 10.92 4.97
N ILE A 127 6.16 11.33 4.10
CA ILE A 127 6.22 11.06 2.65
C ILE A 127 7.46 11.75 2.06
N ASP A 128 7.68 13.03 2.36
CA ASP A 128 8.83 13.78 1.85
C ASP A 128 10.17 13.19 2.30
N ASN A 129 10.26 12.76 3.56
CA ASN A 129 11.44 12.08 4.09
C ASN A 129 11.68 10.74 3.39
N TYR A 130 10.62 9.95 3.15
CA TYR A 130 10.72 8.68 2.43
C TYR A 130 11.24 8.89 1.00
N ILE A 131 10.66 9.83 0.25
CA ILE A 131 11.09 10.15 -1.12
C ILE A 131 12.55 10.63 -1.14
N SER A 132 12.95 11.48 -0.20
CA SER A 132 14.33 11.95 -0.09
C SER A 132 15.32 10.79 0.14
N LYS A 133 14.99 9.85 1.03
CA LYS A 133 15.79 8.64 1.27
C LYS A 133 15.87 7.74 0.04
N MET A 134 14.76 7.54 -0.68
CA MET A 134 14.73 6.74 -1.91
C MET A 134 15.57 7.37 -3.03
N ASN A 135 15.56 8.69 -3.17
CA ASN A 135 16.43 9.40 -4.11
C ASN A 135 17.92 9.27 -3.74
N LEU A 136 18.28 9.33 -2.45
CA LEU A 136 19.65 9.09 -2.02
C LEU A 136 20.10 7.64 -2.30
N LEU A 137 19.21 6.66 -2.10
CA LEU A 137 19.48 5.27 -2.47
C LEU A 137 19.68 5.10 -3.97
N PHE A 138 18.84 5.75 -4.78
CA PHE A 138 18.98 5.77 -6.23
C PHE A 138 20.36 6.29 -6.66
N LEU A 139 20.74 7.48 -6.19
CA LEU A 139 22.04 8.09 -6.51
C LEU A 139 23.24 7.23 -6.11
N LYS A 140 23.16 6.54 -4.97
CA LYS A 140 24.22 5.60 -4.52
C LYS A 140 24.36 4.35 -5.37
N LYS A 141 23.34 4.01 -6.16
CA LYS A 141 23.31 2.80 -7.00
C LYS A 141 23.62 3.08 -8.46
N THR A 142 23.60 4.35 -8.85
CA THR A 142 23.93 4.81 -10.21
C THR A 142 25.31 5.44 -10.31
N ASN A 143 25.96 5.75 -9.19
CA ASN A 143 27.34 6.22 -9.09
C ASN A 143 28.25 5.08 -8.60
#